data_AF-A0A4P0XV42-F1
#
_entry.id   AF-A0A4P0XV42-F1
#
_cell.length_a   1.000
_cell.length_b   1.000
_cell.length_c   1.000
_cell.angle_alpha   90.00
_cell.angle_beta   90.00
_cell.angle_gamma   90.00
#
_symmetry.space_group_name_H-M   'P 1'
#
loop_
_entity.id
_entity.type
_entity.pdbx_description
1 polymer ?
#
loop_
_entity_poly.entity_id
_entity_poly.type
_entity_poly.pdbx_seq_one_letter_code
_entity_poly.pdbx_strand_id
1 'polypeptide(L)'
;MGNALIARMATTALRKGMSLRLNVNVLTLCEAQGAVRGVEIEYQGQRETLHARRGVVLAAGGFAAGALAARYRPHTREHFTMSPPANDGAALHLAAALNAREGADRASNFFWAPVSVLTRADGSEERFPHLVTDRAKPGVIAVNQRAVRFVNESSSYHHFASAMQDAAENAPCFLLCDAQAMKRYGLGLARPAPVNNDALVAAGYLHKADTLAALAQQLGLDAQTLSKTVARYNRDAAQGVDREFAKAATAITGRWRSGPSA
;
A
#
# COMPACT_ATOMS: atom_id res chain seq x y z
N MET A 1 -3.68 -0.60 -15.84
CA MET A 1 -2.69 -1.55 -16.39
C MET A 1 -3.04 -3.01 -16.10
N GLY A 2 -3.38 -3.40 -14.87
CA GLY A 2 -3.71 -4.80 -14.52
C GLY A 2 -4.81 -5.43 -15.38
N ASN A 3 -5.97 -4.78 -15.53
CA ASN A 3 -7.09 -5.34 -16.32
C ASN A 3 -6.73 -5.61 -17.78
N ALA A 4 -5.93 -4.74 -18.41
CA ALA A 4 -5.49 -4.93 -19.79
C ALA A 4 -4.54 -6.12 -19.92
N LEU A 5 -3.63 -6.31 -18.95
CA LEU A 5 -2.74 -7.47 -18.90
C LEU A 5 -3.55 -8.78 -18.76
N ILE A 6 -4.47 -8.83 -17.79
CA ILE A 6 -5.32 -10.01 -17.56
C ILE A 6 -6.19 -10.31 -18.79
N ALA A 7 -6.81 -9.30 -19.39
CA ALA A 7 -7.61 -9.47 -20.60
C ALA A 7 -6.76 -10.08 -21.74
N ARG A 8 -5.55 -9.54 -21.97
CA ARG A 8 -4.62 -10.06 -22.99
C ARG A 8 -4.20 -11.51 -22.72
N MET A 9 -3.88 -11.85 -21.47
CA MET A 9 -3.53 -13.21 -21.07
C MET A 9 -4.71 -14.17 -21.29
N ALA A 10 -5.90 -13.81 -20.80
CA ALA A 10 -7.10 -14.61 -20.94
C ALA A 10 -7.47 -14.83 -22.41
N THR A 11 -7.49 -13.77 -23.24
CA THR A 11 -7.75 -13.89 -24.68
C THR A 11 -6.76 -14.84 -25.36
N THR A 12 -5.47 -14.75 -25.03
CA THR A 12 -4.45 -15.63 -25.61
C THR A 12 -4.63 -17.08 -25.19
N ALA A 13 -4.93 -17.32 -23.91
CA ALA A 13 -5.11 -18.67 -23.37
C ALA A 13 -6.37 -19.33 -23.95
N LEU A 14 -7.49 -18.61 -24.04
CA LEU A 14 -8.73 -19.10 -24.65
C LEU A 14 -8.54 -19.43 -26.14
N ARG A 15 -7.82 -18.59 -26.90
CA ARG A 15 -7.47 -18.87 -28.31
C ARG A 15 -6.61 -20.13 -28.50
N LYS A 16 -5.84 -20.51 -27.48
CA LYS A 16 -5.06 -21.75 -27.47
C LYS A 16 -5.84 -22.96 -26.94
N GLY A 17 -7.15 -22.83 -26.72
CA GLY A 17 -8.01 -23.91 -26.28
C GLY A 17 -8.04 -24.17 -24.78
N MET A 18 -7.57 -23.22 -23.95
CA MET A 18 -7.69 -23.36 -22.50
C MET A 18 -9.16 -23.30 -22.05
N SER A 19 -9.58 -24.26 -21.23
CA SER A 19 -10.86 -24.17 -20.51
C SER A 19 -10.68 -23.41 -19.20
N LEU A 20 -11.60 -22.48 -18.90
CA LEU A 20 -11.63 -21.72 -17.66
C LEU A 20 -12.94 -22.00 -16.92
N ARG A 21 -12.85 -22.53 -15.70
CA ARG A 21 -14.00 -22.65 -14.79
C ARG A 21 -13.86 -21.60 -13.68
N LEU A 22 -14.92 -20.81 -13.47
CA LEU A 22 -15.01 -19.83 -12.39
C LEU A 22 -15.84 -20.39 -11.24
N ASN A 23 -15.78 -19.76 -10.07
CA ASN A 23 -16.51 -20.20 -8.87
C ASN A 23 -16.23 -21.67 -8.50
N VAL A 24 -14.95 -22.04 -8.59
CA VAL A 24 -14.45 -23.36 -8.19
C VAL A 24 -13.62 -23.18 -6.92
N ASN A 25 -13.93 -23.98 -5.91
CA ASN A 25 -13.09 -24.07 -4.71
C ASN A 25 -12.24 -25.34 -4.80
N VAL A 26 -10.93 -25.24 -4.56
CA VAL A 26 -10.04 -26.42 -4.51
C VAL A 26 -9.93 -26.88 -3.07
N LEU A 27 -10.40 -28.09 -2.79
CA LEU A 27 -10.50 -28.62 -1.43
C LEU A 27 -9.22 -29.33 -0.99
N THR A 28 -8.64 -30.15 -1.87
CA THR A 28 -7.40 -30.88 -1.58
C THR A 28 -6.62 -31.23 -2.85
N LEU A 29 -5.32 -31.51 -2.68
CA LEU A 29 -4.47 -32.09 -3.71
C LEU A 29 -4.56 -33.62 -3.61
N CYS A 30 -4.85 -34.30 -4.73
CA CYS A 30 -4.89 -35.76 -4.75
C CYS A 30 -3.48 -36.31 -4.97
N GLU A 31 -2.92 -36.97 -3.97
CA GLU A 31 -1.59 -37.57 -4.01
C GLU A 31 -1.69 -39.11 -4.09
N ALA A 32 -0.86 -39.71 -4.95
CA ALA A 32 -0.74 -41.15 -5.06
C ALA A 32 0.67 -41.53 -5.50
N GLN A 33 1.30 -42.44 -4.74
CA GLN A 33 2.65 -42.96 -5.00
C GLN A 33 3.73 -41.85 -5.06
N GLY A 34 3.66 -40.88 -4.14
CA GLY A 34 4.60 -39.77 -4.05
C GLY A 34 4.38 -38.66 -5.08
N ALA A 35 3.26 -38.67 -5.81
CA ALA A 35 3.01 -37.73 -6.89
C ALA A 35 1.59 -37.15 -6.83
N VAL A 36 1.47 -35.83 -7.06
CA VAL A 36 0.18 -35.17 -7.22
C VAL A 36 -0.43 -35.57 -8.56
N ARG A 37 -1.61 -36.21 -8.52
CA ARG A 37 -2.35 -36.74 -9.67
C ARG A 37 -3.58 -35.92 -10.02
N GLY A 38 -3.91 -34.89 -9.25
CA GLY A 38 -5.12 -34.11 -9.46
C GLY A 38 -5.50 -33.24 -8.28
N VAL A 39 -6.75 -32.79 -8.29
CA VAL A 39 -7.38 -32.01 -7.22
C VAL A 39 -8.80 -32.47 -6.98
N GLU A 40 -9.24 -32.44 -5.73
CA GLU A 40 -10.67 -32.45 -5.41
C GLU A 40 -11.15 -30.99 -5.39
N ILE A 41 -12.27 -30.74 -6.08
CA ILE A 41 -12.88 -29.42 -6.16
C ILE A 41 -14.34 -29.47 -5.70
N GLU A 42 -14.83 -28.32 -5.26
CA GLU A 42 -16.25 -28.04 -5.19
C GLU A 42 -16.63 -27.11 -6.34
N TYR A 43 -17.61 -27.52 -7.14
CA TYR A 43 -18.14 -26.76 -8.26
C TYR A 43 -19.66 -26.93 -8.32
N GLN A 44 -20.38 -25.80 -8.30
CA GLN A 44 -21.85 -25.78 -8.29
C GLN A 44 -22.45 -26.61 -7.13
N GLY A 45 -21.80 -26.62 -5.96
CA GLY A 45 -22.23 -27.37 -4.78
C GLY A 45 -21.99 -28.88 -4.86
N GLN A 46 -21.30 -29.37 -5.88
CA GLN A 46 -20.92 -30.78 -6.04
C GLN A 46 -19.41 -30.95 -5.91
N ARG A 47 -19.00 -32.07 -5.31
CA ARG A 47 -17.59 -32.46 -5.28
C ARG A 47 -17.23 -33.24 -6.54
N GLU A 48 -16.12 -32.86 -7.17
CA GLU A 48 -15.58 -33.51 -8.36
C GLU A 48 -14.07 -33.72 -8.17
N THR A 49 -13.54 -34.83 -8.67
CA THR A 49 -12.08 -35.03 -8.76
C THR A 49 -11.62 -34.76 -10.18
N LEU A 50 -10.68 -33.81 -10.34
CA LEU A 50 -10.02 -33.52 -11.61
C LEU A 50 -8.66 -34.19 -11.65
N HIS A 51 -8.46 -35.11 -12.59
CA HIS A 51 -7.17 -35.76 -12.80
C HIS A 51 -6.25 -34.93 -13.70
N ALA A 52 -5.00 -34.77 -13.27
CA ALA A 52 -3.96 -34.04 -13.98
C ALA A 52 -2.91 -35.02 -14.54
N ARG A 53 -2.78 -35.07 -15.87
CA ARG A 53 -1.84 -35.99 -16.55
C ARG A 53 -0.36 -35.64 -16.34
N ARG A 54 -0.05 -34.37 -16.07
CA ARG A 54 1.33 -33.86 -15.92
C ARG A 54 1.62 -33.23 -14.57
N GLY A 55 0.61 -32.66 -13.91
CA GLY A 55 0.76 -32.02 -12.61
C GLY A 55 -0.22 -30.87 -12.42
N VAL A 56 -0.20 -30.31 -11.22
CA VAL A 56 -1.04 -29.20 -10.78
C VAL A 56 -0.16 -27.98 -10.55
N VAL A 57 -0.57 -26.82 -11.07
CA VAL A 57 0.12 -25.54 -10.84
C VAL A 57 -0.70 -24.71 -9.87
N LEU A 58 -0.14 -24.44 -8.68
CA LEU A 58 -0.75 -23.54 -7.71
C LEU A 58 -0.37 -22.10 -8.03
N ALA A 59 -1.34 -21.33 -8.53
CA ALA A 59 -1.19 -19.90 -8.86
C ALA A 59 -2.28 -19.06 -8.17
N ALA A 60 -2.63 -19.41 -6.92
CA ALA A 60 -3.77 -18.84 -6.18
C ALA A 60 -3.43 -17.60 -5.35
N GLY A 61 -2.48 -16.79 -5.80
CA GLY A 61 -2.09 -15.56 -5.09
C GLY A 61 -1.32 -15.80 -3.78
N GLY A 62 -1.38 -14.81 -2.89
CA GLY A 62 -0.69 -14.81 -1.60
C GLY A 62 -1.65 -14.97 -0.42
N PHE A 63 -1.19 -14.59 0.78
CA PHE A 63 -1.93 -14.76 2.03
C PHE A 63 -2.21 -13.44 2.79
N ALA A 64 -1.94 -12.29 2.18
CA ALA A 64 -1.98 -10.99 2.87
C ALA A 64 -3.35 -10.56 3.37
N ALA A 65 -4.43 -11.13 2.82
CA ALA A 65 -5.80 -10.91 3.30
C ALA A 65 -6.29 -12.00 4.27
N GLY A 66 -5.58 -13.12 4.38
CA GLY A 66 -5.93 -14.24 5.25
C GLY A 66 -5.38 -14.11 6.66
N ALA A 67 -5.88 -14.97 7.56
CA ALA A 67 -5.44 -15.03 8.96
C ALA A 67 -3.94 -15.34 9.10
N LEU A 68 -3.37 -16.10 8.15
CA LEU A 68 -1.95 -16.44 8.12
C LEU A 68 -1.04 -15.19 8.11
N ALA A 69 -1.50 -14.06 7.56
CA ALA A 69 -0.72 -12.83 7.51
C ALA A 69 -0.24 -12.35 8.89
N ALA A 70 -1.05 -12.54 9.94
CA ALA A 70 -0.73 -12.10 11.30
C ALA A 70 0.58 -12.70 11.83
N ARG A 71 0.92 -13.94 11.44
CA ARG A 71 2.17 -14.61 11.84
C ARG A 71 3.43 -13.91 11.33
N TYR A 72 3.33 -13.19 10.22
CA TYR A 72 4.48 -12.58 9.54
C TYR A 72 4.49 -11.05 9.61
N ARG A 73 3.42 -10.43 10.12
CA ARG A 73 3.30 -8.97 10.22
C ARG A 73 4.20 -8.44 11.36
N PRO A 74 4.93 -7.33 11.15
CA PRO A 74 5.67 -6.69 12.22
C PRO A 74 4.71 -6.14 13.28
N HIS A 75 5.20 -5.95 14.50
CA HIS A 75 4.45 -5.41 15.63
C HIS A 75 4.26 -3.89 15.52
N THR A 76 3.48 -3.45 14.55
CA THR A 76 3.01 -2.06 14.41
C THR A 76 1.53 -1.95 14.77
N ARG A 77 1.05 -0.71 14.98
CA ARG A 77 -0.31 -0.44 15.45
C ARG A 77 -1.40 -1.04 14.56
N GLU A 78 -1.29 -0.86 13.24
CA GLU A 78 -2.30 -1.27 12.26
C GLU A 78 -1.66 -1.82 10.97
N HIS A 79 -2.39 -2.70 10.27
CA HIS A 79 -1.99 -3.28 8.99
C HIS A 79 -3.16 -3.30 8.02
N PHE A 80 -3.00 -2.62 6.90
CA PHE A 80 -3.99 -2.59 5.82
C PHE A 80 -3.56 -3.48 4.66
N THR A 81 -4.50 -4.23 4.09
CA THR A 81 -4.26 -5.01 2.88
C THR A 81 -4.99 -4.40 1.69
N MET A 82 -4.28 -4.32 0.56
CA MET A 82 -4.86 -4.05 -0.76
C MET A 82 -5.11 -5.36 -1.55
N SER A 83 -4.76 -6.52 -0.96
CA SER A 83 -5.02 -7.80 -1.61
C SER A 83 -6.52 -8.11 -1.58
N PRO A 84 -7.06 -8.71 -2.65
CA PRO A 84 -8.43 -9.23 -2.63
C PRO A 84 -8.62 -10.21 -1.47
N PRO A 85 -9.83 -10.34 -0.91
CA PRO A 85 -10.13 -11.30 0.16
C PRO A 85 -9.74 -12.74 -0.18
N ALA A 86 -9.81 -13.12 -1.45
CA ALA A 86 -9.43 -14.45 -1.95
C ALA A 86 -7.92 -14.74 -1.90
N ASN A 87 -7.07 -13.76 -1.60
CA ASN A 87 -5.64 -13.98 -1.31
C ASN A 87 -5.48 -14.32 0.18
N ASP A 88 -6.08 -15.43 0.59
CA ASP A 88 -6.18 -15.90 1.97
C ASP A 88 -5.09 -16.90 2.37
N GLY A 89 -4.27 -17.34 1.40
CA GLY A 89 -3.23 -18.35 1.61
C GLY A 89 -3.64 -19.77 1.26
N ALA A 90 -4.77 -19.99 0.57
CA ALA A 90 -5.25 -21.31 0.16
C ALA A 90 -4.16 -22.21 -0.47
N ALA A 91 -3.31 -21.67 -1.35
CA ALA A 91 -2.22 -22.45 -1.95
C ALA A 91 -1.19 -22.95 -0.92
N LEU A 92 -0.86 -22.15 0.10
CA LEU A 92 0.04 -22.56 1.17
C LEU A 92 -0.59 -23.66 2.02
N HIS A 93 -1.88 -23.55 2.34
CA HIS A 93 -2.61 -24.58 3.08
C HIS A 93 -2.69 -25.90 2.31
N LEU A 94 -3.01 -25.86 1.01
CA LEU A 94 -3.03 -27.04 0.16
C LEU A 94 -1.66 -27.72 0.07
N ALA A 95 -0.59 -26.93 -0.05
CA ALA A 95 0.78 -27.45 -0.13
C ALA A 95 1.27 -28.00 1.21
N ALA A 96 0.91 -27.37 2.34
CA ALA A 96 1.30 -27.82 3.68
C ALA A 96 0.75 -29.22 4.01
N ALA A 97 -0.44 -29.56 3.52
CA ALA A 97 -1.01 -30.91 3.68
C ALA A 97 -0.16 -32.02 3.05
N LEU A 98 0.71 -31.67 2.09
CA LEU A 98 1.67 -32.59 1.46
C LEU A 98 3.08 -32.47 2.03
N ASN A 99 3.26 -31.80 3.17
CA ASN A 99 4.56 -31.48 3.76
C ASN A 99 5.49 -30.71 2.79
N ALA A 100 4.92 -29.90 1.90
CA ALA A 100 5.71 -29.04 1.03
C ALA A 100 6.52 -28.05 1.88
N ARG A 101 7.76 -27.80 1.47
CA ARG A 101 8.61 -26.81 2.15
C ARG A 101 8.15 -25.40 1.81
N GLU A 102 7.98 -24.58 2.84
CA GLU A 102 7.94 -23.13 2.67
C GLU A 102 9.30 -22.61 2.16
N GLY A 103 9.28 -21.46 1.49
CA GLY A 103 10.51 -20.81 1.04
C GLY A 103 11.41 -20.41 2.23
N ALA A 104 12.69 -20.18 1.95
CA ALA A 104 13.64 -19.68 2.96
C ALA A 104 13.15 -18.35 3.57
N ASP A 105 13.51 -18.11 4.83
CA ASP A 105 13.21 -16.85 5.52
C ASP A 105 13.74 -15.66 4.70
N ARG A 106 12.82 -14.75 4.35
CA ARG A 106 13.11 -13.53 3.59
C ARG A 106 13.12 -12.34 4.52
N ALA A 107 13.92 -11.33 4.20
CA ALA A 107 13.94 -10.06 4.93
C ALA A 107 12.58 -9.33 4.93
N SER A 108 11.70 -9.62 3.95
CA SER A 108 10.30 -9.19 3.97
C SER A 108 9.41 -10.26 3.34
N ASN A 109 8.29 -10.56 4.01
CA ASN A 109 7.28 -11.52 3.56
C ASN A 109 6.10 -10.86 2.83
N PHE A 110 6.11 -9.53 2.72
CA PHE A 110 5.03 -8.77 2.09
C PHE A 110 5.57 -7.71 1.14
N PHE A 111 4.70 -7.32 0.21
CA PHE A 111 4.86 -6.09 -0.53
C PHE A 111 4.24 -4.93 0.25
N TRP A 112 5.08 -4.25 1.05
CA TRP A 112 4.67 -3.12 1.89
C TRP A 112 4.57 -1.78 1.16
N ALA A 113 3.55 -0.99 1.47
CA ALA A 113 3.44 0.41 1.08
C ALA A 113 2.75 1.22 2.18
N PRO A 114 3.03 2.53 2.31
CA PRO A 114 2.19 3.43 3.10
C PRO A 114 0.76 3.46 2.57
N VAL A 115 -0.22 3.39 3.46
CA VAL A 115 -1.65 3.42 3.13
C VAL A 115 -2.33 4.50 3.97
N SER A 116 -3.15 5.32 3.31
CA SER A 116 -4.11 6.20 3.99
C SER A 116 -5.52 5.65 3.82
N VAL A 117 -6.37 5.84 4.82
CA VAL A 117 -7.74 5.31 4.85
C VAL A 117 -8.74 6.45 4.97
N LEU A 118 -9.73 6.47 4.08
CA LEU A 118 -10.92 7.30 4.19
C LEU A 118 -12.06 6.43 4.72
N THR A 119 -12.63 6.80 5.85
CA THR A 119 -13.88 6.19 6.34
C THR A 119 -15.05 6.97 5.76
N ARG A 120 -15.90 6.28 4.98
CA ARG A 120 -17.10 6.88 4.39
C ARG A 120 -18.22 6.98 5.43
N ALA A 121 -19.26 7.75 5.09
CA ALA A 121 -20.42 7.95 5.97
C ALA A 121 -21.18 6.65 6.30
N ASP A 122 -21.11 5.64 5.43
CA ASP A 122 -21.68 4.30 5.65
C ASP A 122 -20.78 3.37 6.47
N GLY A 123 -19.63 3.87 6.96
CA GLY A 123 -18.63 3.10 7.70
C GLY A 123 -17.68 2.28 6.83
N SER A 124 -17.87 2.26 5.50
CA SER A 124 -16.94 1.56 4.60
C SER A 124 -15.60 2.29 4.49
N GLU A 125 -14.52 1.53 4.36
CA GLU A 125 -13.17 2.07 4.18
C GLU A 125 -12.79 2.16 2.70
N GLU A 126 -12.26 3.30 2.28
CA GLU A 126 -11.50 3.45 1.05
C GLU A 126 -10.01 3.56 1.38
N ARG A 127 -9.22 2.62 0.87
CA ARG A 127 -7.78 2.56 1.10
C ARG A 127 -7.04 3.06 -0.12
N PHE A 128 -6.12 4.00 0.10
CA PHE A 128 -5.26 4.53 -0.94
C PHE A 128 -3.80 4.13 -0.68
N PRO A 129 -3.20 3.25 -1.50
CA PRO A 129 -1.81 2.86 -1.37
C PRO A 129 -0.89 3.84 -2.10
N HIS A 130 0.04 4.44 -1.36
CA HIS A 130 0.97 5.46 -1.86
C HIS A 130 2.18 4.83 -2.59
N LEU A 131 1.91 4.10 -3.68
CA LEU A 131 2.89 3.26 -4.39
C LEU A 131 3.87 4.03 -5.28
N VAL A 132 3.37 4.96 -6.10
CA VAL A 132 4.15 5.49 -7.23
C VAL A 132 4.73 6.86 -6.91
N THR A 133 3.92 7.93 -6.97
CA THR A 133 4.44 9.29 -6.89
C THR A 133 3.94 10.13 -5.73
N ASP A 134 2.88 9.75 -5.00
CA ASP A 134 2.28 10.64 -3.98
C ASP A 134 3.24 11.14 -2.90
N ARG A 135 4.05 10.26 -2.31
CA ARG A 135 5.10 10.63 -1.33
C ARG A 135 6.29 11.40 -1.95
N ALA A 136 6.58 11.16 -3.23
CA ALA A 136 7.80 11.60 -3.89
C ALA A 136 7.63 12.94 -4.64
N LYS A 137 6.43 13.54 -4.59
CA LYS A 137 6.15 14.78 -5.35
C LYS A 137 6.91 15.97 -4.75
N PRO A 138 7.29 16.96 -5.59
CA PRO A 138 7.89 18.20 -5.11
C PRO A 138 7.02 18.90 -4.06
N GLY A 139 7.65 19.30 -2.95
CA GLY A 139 6.96 19.99 -1.85
C GLY A 139 6.19 19.07 -0.89
N VAL A 140 6.26 17.75 -1.06
CA VAL A 140 5.71 16.77 -0.10
C VAL A 140 6.80 16.33 0.87
N ILE A 141 6.51 16.33 2.16
CA ILE A 141 7.34 15.69 3.20
C ILE A 141 6.50 14.74 4.05
N ALA A 142 7.14 13.80 4.73
CA ALA A 142 6.50 12.92 5.70
C ALA A 142 6.97 13.28 7.11
N VAL A 143 6.05 13.43 8.06
CA VAL A 143 6.40 13.61 9.47
C VAL A 143 5.76 12.53 10.33
N ASN A 144 6.50 12.06 11.32
CA ASN A 144 6.03 11.08 12.30
C ASN A 144 5.24 11.76 13.45
N GLN A 145 4.83 11.00 14.45
CA GLN A 145 4.10 11.52 15.62
C GLN A 145 4.92 12.50 16.49
N ARG A 146 6.23 12.62 16.26
CA ARG A 146 7.12 13.62 16.87
C ARG A 146 7.31 14.87 16.02
N ALA A 147 6.53 15.03 14.95
CA ALA A 147 6.58 16.16 14.01
C ALA A 147 7.95 16.34 13.30
N VAL A 148 8.74 15.26 13.19
CA VAL A 148 10.02 15.24 12.47
C VAL A 148 9.95 14.32 11.26
N ARG A 149 10.75 14.63 10.25
CA ARG A 149 10.97 13.72 9.12
C ARG A 149 11.75 12.49 9.60
N PHE A 150 11.49 11.35 8.98
CA PHE A 150 12.09 10.06 9.38
C PHE A 150 12.57 9.22 8.18
N VAL A 151 12.31 9.67 6.95
CA VAL A 151 12.65 8.91 5.74
C VAL A 151 12.81 9.83 4.53
N ASN A 152 13.59 9.39 3.56
CA ASN A 152 13.57 9.96 2.22
C ASN A 152 12.24 9.61 1.54
N GLU A 153 11.35 10.58 1.37
CA GLU A 153 10.01 10.33 0.82
C GLU A 153 10.03 9.93 -0.67
N SER A 154 11.17 10.11 -1.35
CA SER A 154 11.37 9.65 -2.74
C SER A 154 11.91 8.22 -2.84
N SER A 155 12.36 7.61 -1.73
CA SER A 155 12.79 6.20 -1.68
C SER A 155 11.65 5.24 -2.01
N SER A 156 11.91 3.97 -2.36
CA SER A 156 10.85 3.02 -2.75
C SER A 156 9.73 2.94 -1.71
N TYR A 157 8.50 2.64 -2.13
CA TYR A 157 7.36 2.49 -1.21
C TYR A 157 7.60 1.40 -0.15
N HIS A 158 8.39 0.36 -0.47
CA HIS A 158 8.88 -0.62 0.50
C HIS A 158 9.80 -0.01 1.54
N HIS A 159 10.79 0.77 1.12
CA HIS A 159 11.73 1.40 2.05
C HIS A 159 11.02 2.41 2.95
N PHE A 160 10.07 3.19 2.40
CA PHE A 160 9.22 4.06 3.20
C PHE A 160 8.43 3.29 4.26
N ALA A 161 7.77 2.19 3.86
CA ALA A 161 6.99 1.39 4.80
C ALA A 161 7.87 0.65 5.83
N SER A 162 9.10 0.27 5.47
CA SER A 162 10.09 -0.23 6.43
C SER A 162 10.40 0.83 7.48
N ALA A 163 10.70 2.06 7.06
CA ALA A 163 10.96 3.17 7.98
C ALA A 163 9.76 3.48 8.89
N MET A 164 8.51 3.28 8.41
CA MET A 164 7.31 3.35 9.25
C MET A 164 7.25 2.26 10.33
N GLN A 165 7.81 1.08 10.05
CA GLN A 165 7.82 -0.08 10.94
C GLN A 165 8.99 -0.05 11.94
N ASP A 166 10.05 0.71 11.66
CA ASP A 166 11.27 0.77 12.47
C ASP A 166 11.07 1.44 13.84
N ALA A 167 10.04 2.28 14.01
CA ALA A 167 9.72 2.92 15.27
C ALA A 167 8.21 3.17 15.42
N ALA A 168 7.69 3.00 16.63
CA ALA A 168 6.25 3.16 16.91
C ALA A 168 5.75 4.57 16.59
N GLU A 169 6.56 5.60 16.78
CA GLU A 169 6.18 6.97 16.41
C GLU A 169 6.05 7.19 14.89
N ASN A 170 6.62 6.34 14.05
CA ASN A 170 6.59 6.50 12.59
C ASN A 170 5.29 5.97 11.94
N ALA A 171 4.42 5.30 12.71
CA ALA A 171 3.13 4.80 12.23
C ALA A 171 1.99 5.02 13.27
N PRO A 172 0.97 5.85 12.97
CA PRO A 172 0.77 6.56 11.70
C PRO A 172 1.75 7.72 11.51
N CYS A 173 1.89 8.17 10.26
CA CYS A 173 2.63 9.38 9.89
C CYS A 173 1.76 10.27 9.00
N PHE A 174 2.14 11.52 8.82
CA PHE A 174 1.43 12.47 7.97
C PHE A 174 2.27 12.86 6.76
N LEU A 175 1.69 12.75 5.56
CA LEU A 175 2.21 13.42 4.38
C LEU A 175 1.71 14.86 4.39
N LEU A 176 2.63 15.82 4.24
CA LEU A 176 2.36 17.24 4.30
C LEU A 176 2.80 17.90 2.99
N CYS A 177 1.93 18.73 2.41
CA CYS A 177 2.29 19.64 1.32
C CYS A 177 1.61 21.01 1.48
N ASP A 178 2.16 22.05 0.83
CA ASP A 178 1.54 23.37 0.83
C ASP A 178 0.44 23.48 -0.23
N ALA A 179 -0.27 24.62 -0.25
CA ALA A 179 -1.37 24.83 -1.20
C ALA A 179 -0.91 24.78 -2.67
N GLN A 180 0.33 25.16 -2.99
CA GLN A 180 0.84 25.13 -4.36
C GLN A 180 1.10 23.69 -4.82
N ALA A 181 1.76 22.90 -4.00
CA ALA A 181 1.98 21.48 -4.25
C ALA A 181 0.64 20.72 -4.31
N MET A 182 -0.29 21.00 -3.40
CA MET A 182 -1.62 20.41 -3.40
C MET A 182 -2.40 20.74 -4.68
N LYS A 183 -2.45 22.01 -5.10
CA LYS A 183 -3.10 22.45 -6.35
C LYS A 183 -2.45 21.81 -7.58
N ARG A 184 -1.13 21.66 -7.61
CA ARG A 184 -0.41 21.14 -8.78
C ARG A 184 -0.47 19.62 -8.91
N TYR A 185 -0.47 18.92 -7.79
CA TYR A 185 -0.16 17.49 -7.80
C TYR A 185 -1.18 16.60 -7.07
N GLY A 186 -2.00 17.15 -6.18
CA GLY A 186 -2.82 16.36 -5.27
C GLY A 186 -2.02 15.55 -4.24
N LEU A 187 -2.73 14.95 -3.29
CA LEU A 187 -2.16 14.15 -2.21
C LEU A 187 -3.12 13.01 -1.83
N GLY A 188 -2.71 11.77 -2.07
CA GLY A 188 -3.57 10.60 -1.81
C GLY A 188 -4.84 10.62 -2.66
N LEU A 189 -6.01 10.50 -2.01
CA LEU A 189 -7.32 10.62 -2.68
C LEU A 189 -7.58 12.04 -3.20
N ALA A 190 -6.92 13.06 -2.63
CA ALA A 190 -7.15 14.44 -3.02
C ALA A 190 -6.50 14.74 -4.38
N ARG A 191 -7.29 15.31 -5.30
CA ARG A 191 -6.90 15.56 -6.69
C ARG A 191 -6.35 16.98 -6.89
N PRO A 192 -5.46 17.20 -7.87
CA PRO A 192 -4.99 18.54 -8.21
C PRO A 192 -6.14 19.44 -8.69
N ALA A 193 -5.88 20.75 -8.71
CA ALA A 193 -6.80 21.73 -9.26
C ALA A 193 -7.23 21.38 -10.69
N PRO A 194 -8.48 21.67 -11.08
CA PRO A 194 -9.47 22.47 -10.35
C PRO A 194 -10.43 21.67 -9.46
N VAL A 195 -10.11 20.41 -9.11
CA VAL A 195 -11.03 19.55 -8.34
C VAL A 195 -11.26 20.12 -6.93
N ASN A 196 -12.52 20.23 -6.51
CA ASN A 196 -12.87 20.55 -5.13
C ASN A 196 -12.65 19.31 -4.24
N ASN A 197 -11.84 19.45 -3.18
CA ASN A 197 -11.53 18.40 -2.21
C ASN A 197 -12.20 18.59 -0.84
N ASP A 198 -13.15 19.52 -0.70
CA ASP A 198 -13.82 19.84 0.58
C ASP A 198 -14.50 18.63 1.21
N ALA A 199 -15.02 17.70 0.40
CA ALA A 199 -15.60 16.45 0.90
C ALA A 199 -14.58 15.58 1.63
N LEU A 200 -13.31 15.57 1.19
CA LEU A 200 -12.23 14.86 1.87
C LEU A 200 -11.80 15.56 3.17
N VAL A 201 -11.95 16.89 3.23
CA VAL A 201 -11.71 17.67 4.46
C VAL A 201 -12.81 17.40 5.48
N ALA A 202 -14.08 17.47 5.05
CA ALA A 202 -15.23 17.18 5.89
C ALA A 202 -15.22 15.74 6.43
N ALA A 203 -14.73 14.78 5.64
CA ALA A 203 -14.59 13.39 6.05
C ALA A 203 -13.35 13.13 6.95
N GLY A 204 -12.54 14.14 7.26
CA GLY A 204 -11.35 14.00 8.11
C GLY A 204 -10.18 13.26 7.44
N TYR A 205 -10.23 13.01 6.13
CA TYR A 205 -9.12 12.40 5.39
C TYR A 205 -8.02 13.42 5.03
N LEU A 206 -8.42 14.64 4.68
CA LEU A 206 -7.51 15.73 4.32
C LEU A 206 -7.59 16.83 5.39
N HIS A 207 -6.47 17.13 6.05
CA HIS A 207 -6.39 18.23 7.00
C HIS A 207 -5.83 19.48 6.33
N LYS A 208 -6.44 20.63 6.61
CA LYS A 208 -6.04 21.94 6.08
C LYS A 208 -6.14 22.99 7.18
N ALA A 209 -5.15 23.86 7.23
CA ALA A 209 -5.17 25.07 8.06
C ALA A 209 -4.34 26.18 7.41
N ASP A 210 -4.59 27.44 7.81
CA ASP A 210 -3.88 28.61 7.27
C ASP A 210 -2.47 28.77 7.84
N THR A 211 -2.17 28.09 8.95
CA THR A 211 -0.86 28.12 9.59
C THR A 211 -0.40 26.72 9.99
N LEU A 212 0.92 26.52 10.06
CA LEU A 212 1.51 25.28 10.54
C LEU A 212 1.13 24.98 12.00
N ALA A 213 0.96 26.01 12.84
CA ALA A 213 0.56 25.84 14.23
C ALA A 213 -0.86 25.27 14.34
N ALA A 214 -1.81 25.83 13.57
CA ALA A 214 -3.17 25.32 13.52
C ALA A 214 -3.23 23.91 12.91
N LEU A 215 -2.43 23.62 11.87
CA LEU A 215 -2.33 22.28 11.31
C LEU A 215 -1.78 21.28 12.33
N ALA A 216 -0.70 21.64 13.04
CA ALA A 216 -0.12 20.79 14.07
C ALA A 216 -1.13 20.45 15.17
N GLN A 217 -1.89 21.45 15.63
CA GLN A 217 -2.96 21.25 16.61
C GLN A 217 -4.03 20.27 16.12
N GLN A 218 -4.49 20.40 14.86
CA GLN A 218 -5.46 19.45 14.28
C GLN A 218 -4.93 18.02 14.21
N LEU A 219 -3.62 17.87 13.96
CA LEU A 219 -2.96 16.56 13.84
C LEU A 219 -2.46 15.99 15.18
N GLY A 220 -2.60 16.73 16.29
CA GLY A 220 -2.05 16.33 17.59
C GLY A 220 -0.53 16.37 17.67
N LEU A 221 0.13 17.19 16.86
CA LEU A 221 1.58 17.33 16.77
C LEU A 221 2.10 18.57 17.51
N ASP A 222 3.38 18.54 17.92
CA ASP A 222 4.04 19.74 18.48
C ASP A 222 4.28 20.81 17.40
N ALA A 223 3.60 21.95 17.55
CA ALA A 223 3.64 23.05 16.58
C ALA A 223 5.05 23.65 16.41
N GLN A 224 5.84 23.72 17.48
CA GLN A 224 7.19 24.28 17.43
C GLN A 224 8.14 23.36 16.65
N THR A 225 8.08 22.06 16.92
CA THR A 225 8.87 21.04 16.22
C THR A 225 8.48 20.96 14.76
N LEU A 226 7.18 20.95 14.44
CA LEU A 226 6.73 20.94 13.04
C LEU A 226 7.26 22.17 12.28
N SER A 227 7.17 23.35 12.88
CA SER A 227 7.67 24.59 12.28
C SER A 227 9.19 24.54 12.04
N LYS A 228 9.97 24.00 12.97
CA LYS A 228 11.42 23.78 12.80
C LYS A 228 11.72 22.78 11.69
N THR A 229 10.97 21.68 11.60
CA THR A 229 11.09 20.66 10.55
C THR A 229 10.85 21.27 9.17
N VAL A 230 9.73 21.99 8.98
CA VAL A 230 9.41 22.63 7.70
C VAL A 230 10.41 23.73 7.35
N ALA A 231 10.84 24.54 8.33
CA ALA A 231 11.85 25.57 8.10
C ALA A 231 13.20 24.98 7.67
N ARG A 232 13.62 23.85 8.27
CA ARG A 232 14.84 23.13 7.86
C ARG A 232 14.72 22.62 6.43
N TYR A 233 13.64 21.91 6.12
CA TYR A 233 13.37 21.42 4.77
C TYR A 233 13.37 22.55 3.73
N ASN A 234 12.77 23.69 4.05
CA ASN A 234 12.73 24.85 3.13
C ASN A 234 14.09 25.50 2.87
N ARG A 235 15.00 25.53 3.85
CA ARG A 235 16.37 26.02 3.64
C ARG A 235 17.15 25.10 2.70
N ASP A 236 16.97 23.81 2.86
CA ASP A 236 17.56 22.77 2.02
C ASP A 236 16.97 22.83 0.60
N ALA A 237 15.65 22.95 0.49
CA ALA A 237 14.94 23.12 -0.77
C ALA A 237 15.34 24.37 -1.55
N ALA A 238 15.66 25.45 -0.83
CA ALA A 238 16.19 26.68 -1.43
C ALA A 238 17.50 26.47 -2.19
N GLN A 239 18.27 25.45 -1.80
CA GLN A 239 19.58 25.11 -2.33
C GLN A 239 19.54 23.87 -3.22
N GLY A 240 18.37 23.27 -3.44
CA GLY A 240 18.21 22.06 -4.25
C GLY A 240 18.85 20.80 -3.65
N VAL A 241 19.06 20.78 -2.33
CA VAL A 241 19.64 19.64 -1.60
C VAL A 241 18.70 19.22 -0.49
N ASP A 242 18.83 17.97 -0.01
CA ASP A 242 18.23 17.51 1.25
C ASP A 242 19.34 16.86 2.07
N ARG A 243 19.84 17.60 3.07
CA ARG A 243 20.97 17.14 3.88
C ARG A 243 20.58 16.06 4.87
N GLU A 244 19.29 15.95 5.17
CA GLU A 244 18.79 15.03 6.19
C GLU A 244 18.57 13.63 5.61
N PHE A 245 17.98 13.51 4.42
CA PHE A 245 17.63 12.22 3.84
C PHE A 245 18.05 12.03 2.37
N ALA A 246 18.82 12.96 1.81
CA ALA A 246 19.30 12.88 0.42
C ALA A 246 18.19 12.67 -0.61
N LYS A 247 17.01 13.28 -0.40
CA LYS A 247 15.96 13.36 -1.41
C LYS A 247 16.48 14.05 -2.67
N ALA A 248 16.11 13.54 -3.85
CA ALA A 248 16.61 14.06 -5.11
C ALA A 248 16.15 15.51 -5.36
N ALA A 249 17.01 16.34 -5.94
CA ALA A 249 16.73 17.75 -6.21
C ALA A 249 15.40 17.97 -6.96
N THR A 250 15.11 17.14 -7.98
CA THR A 250 13.87 17.17 -8.77
C THR A 250 12.61 16.89 -7.94
N ALA A 251 12.74 16.24 -6.78
CA ALA A 251 11.67 15.95 -5.83
C ALA A 251 11.58 16.99 -4.70
N ILE A 252 12.42 18.03 -4.70
CA ILE A 252 12.47 19.08 -3.67
C ILE A 252 12.13 20.48 -4.23
N THR A 253 12.15 20.69 -5.54
CA THR A 253 11.99 22.02 -6.21
C THR A 253 10.66 22.77 -5.95
N GLY A 254 9.81 22.34 -5.00
CA GLY A 254 8.70 23.11 -4.43
C GLY A 254 9.01 23.53 -2.99
N ARG A 255 9.19 24.84 -2.74
CA ARG A 255 9.30 25.39 -1.38
C ARG A 255 7.93 25.41 -0.73
N TRP A 256 7.85 25.00 0.53
CA TRP A 256 6.68 25.25 1.37
C TRP A 256 6.57 26.75 1.66
N ARG A 257 5.52 27.40 1.17
CA ARG A 257 5.23 28.81 1.50
C ARG A 257 4.16 28.88 2.58
N SER A 258 4.48 29.47 3.74
CA SER A 258 3.48 29.80 4.76
C SER A 258 2.79 31.12 4.41
N GLY A 259 1.45 31.11 4.32
CA GLY A 259 0.62 32.31 4.15
C GLY A 259 -0.63 32.05 3.30
N PRO A 260 -1.70 32.86 3.43
CA PRO A 260 -2.87 32.74 2.59
C PRO A 260 -2.48 33.11 1.15
N SER A 261 -2.35 32.11 0.28
CA SER A 261 -2.23 32.33 -1.15
C SER A 261 -3.63 32.31 -1.77
N ALA A 262 -3.96 33.39 -2.49
CA ALA A 262 -5.18 33.59 -3.28
C ALA A 262 -5.65 32.36 -4.09
#